data_AF-A0A7S4RSU6-F1
#
_entry.id   AF-A0A7S4RSU6-F1
#
_cell.length_a   1.000
_cell.length_b   1.000
_cell.length_c   1.000
_cell.angle_alpha   90.00
_cell.angle_beta   90.00
_cell.angle_gamma   90.00
#
_symmetry.space_group_name_H-M   'P 1'
#
loop_
_entity.id
_entity.type
_entity.pdbx_description
1 polymer ?
#
loop_
_entity_poly.entity_id
_entity_poly.type
_entity_poly.pdbx_seq_one_letter_code
_entity_poly.pdbx_strand_id
1 'polypeptide(L)'
;AQAILPQAFLLRKLCPRCQAAIPKMARTQILPGLVCGIVCFVLVQHCGLLFSGVGSAPSLRQAPGRRGLTVRYAEESPSSGSDRVQLKVLSPEGLGVTEAVSEVVLPSASGQLGVLANHAPMMTALDIGVLRYKQAGTWKPLVVMGGFASVDSNQLSILVNDFEKVEDIDLEAAKKDMETATASLEKADSKKAKLDATQSVKKAAARVQAAMFGSKK
;
A
#
# COMPACT_ATOMS: atom_id res chain seq x y z
N ALA A 1 37.31 33.17 12.09
CA ALA A 1 37.95 31.94 11.56
C ALA A 1 36.84 30.93 11.28
N GLN A 2 36.81 30.39 10.05
CA GLN A 2 36.27 29.07 9.62
C GLN A 2 34.78 28.76 9.91
N ALA A 3 33.95 28.21 9.02
CA ALA A 3 34.02 27.91 7.59
C ALA A 3 32.56 27.66 7.16
N ILE A 4 32.03 28.45 6.22
CA ILE A 4 30.71 28.21 5.59
C ILE A 4 31.00 27.54 4.25
N LEU A 5 30.64 26.26 4.14
CA LEU A 5 30.69 25.53 2.87
C LEU A 5 29.54 26.00 1.95
N PRO A 6 29.82 26.33 0.68
CA PRO A 6 28.83 26.89 -0.24
C PRO A 6 27.99 25.80 -0.91
N GLN A 7 26.69 26.05 -1.07
CA GLN A 7 25.74 25.26 -1.87
C GLN A 7 26.00 25.35 -3.39
N ALA A 8 27.26 25.39 -3.83
CA ALA A 8 27.64 25.68 -5.21
C ALA A 8 28.13 24.45 -6.00
N PHE A 9 27.73 23.22 -5.62
CA PHE A 9 28.22 22.01 -6.28
C PHE A 9 27.20 21.23 -7.12
N LEU A 10 25.95 21.69 -7.23
CA LEU A 10 24.91 20.99 -8.01
C LEU A 10 24.26 21.84 -9.11
N LEU A 11 25.02 22.79 -9.68
CA LEU A 11 24.60 23.55 -10.87
C LEU A 11 25.61 23.46 -12.02
N ARG A 12 26.36 22.36 -12.11
CA ARG A 12 27.30 22.08 -13.23
C ARG A 12 26.86 20.98 -14.19
N LYS A 13 25.61 20.51 -14.10
CA LYS A 13 24.99 19.61 -15.08
C LYS A 13 23.72 20.19 -15.68
N LEU A 14 23.75 21.46 -16.07
CA LEU A 14 22.74 21.98 -17.00
C LEU A 14 23.40 22.35 -18.33
N CYS A 15 22.75 21.90 -19.40
CA CYS A 15 23.12 22.09 -20.79
C CYS A 15 23.03 23.58 -21.16
N PRO A 16 23.92 24.13 -22.02
CA PRO A 16 24.00 25.57 -22.33
C PRO A 16 22.73 26.21 -22.95
N ARG A 17 21.69 25.44 -23.30
CA ARG A 17 20.39 25.98 -23.73
C ARG A 17 19.48 26.46 -22.58
N CYS A 18 19.70 26.01 -21.34
CA CYS A 18 18.85 26.40 -20.20
C CYS A 18 19.29 27.71 -19.51
N GLN A 19 20.47 28.23 -19.84
CA GLN A 19 21.04 29.41 -19.19
C GLN A 19 20.59 30.74 -19.81
N ALA A 20 19.82 30.69 -20.90
CA ALA A 20 19.33 31.86 -21.64
C ALA A 20 17.89 32.27 -21.31
N ALA A 21 17.23 31.66 -20.32
CA ALA A 21 15.81 31.88 -20.03
C ALA A 21 15.52 32.24 -18.55
N ILE A 22 16.37 33.08 -17.94
CA ILE A 22 16.04 33.71 -16.65
C ILE A 22 15.83 35.21 -16.88
N PRO A 23 14.58 35.68 -17.04
CA PRO A 23 14.31 37.10 -17.19
C PRO A 23 14.40 37.82 -15.84
N LYS A 24 14.94 39.04 -15.92
CA LYS A 24 14.85 40.13 -14.95
C LYS A 24 13.40 40.35 -14.52
N MET A 25 13.09 40.31 -13.22
CA MET A 25 12.15 41.23 -12.56
C MET A 25 12.44 41.24 -11.06
N ALA A 26 13.22 42.23 -10.62
CA ALA A 26 13.30 42.66 -9.23
C ALA A 26 12.97 44.15 -9.17
N ARG A 27 12.23 44.55 -8.13
CA ARG A 27 11.47 45.81 -7.93
C ARG A 27 10.13 45.75 -8.67
N THR A 28 8.98 45.83 -8.00
CA THR A 28 8.59 46.88 -7.04
C THR A 28 7.39 46.38 -6.21
N GLN A 29 7.24 46.88 -4.97
CA GLN A 29 6.10 46.62 -4.09
C GLN A 29 4.77 47.09 -4.68
N ILE A 30 3.66 46.41 -4.35
CA ILE A 30 2.35 46.93 -3.85
C ILE A 30 1.23 45.86 -4.06
N LEU A 31 0.42 45.63 -3.01
CA LEU A 31 -0.79 44.78 -2.90
C LEU A 31 -1.96 45.28 -3.80
N PRO A 32 -3.18 44.68 -3.80
CA PRO A 32 -3.61 43.27 -3.91
C PRO A 32 -4.67 43.07 -5.04
N GLY A 33 -5.04 41.82 -5.36
CA GLY A 33 -6.35 41.51 -5.95
C GLY A 33 -6.38 40.90 -7.36
N LEU A 34 -7.11 39.78 -7.45
CA LEU A 34 -7.94 39.28 -8.55
C LEU A 34 -7.34 39.09 -9.97
N VAL A 35 -7.69 37.92 -10.54
CA VAL A 35 -7.72 37.54 -11.97
C VAL A 35 -6.42 37.60 -12.78
N CYS A 36 -5.86 36.42 -13.08
CA CYS A 36 -5.28 36.14 -14.40
C CYS A 36 -5.15 34.61 -14.63
N GLY A 37 -6.29 33.92 -14.66
CA GLY A 37 -6.43 32.80 -15.59
C GLY A 37 -6.54 33.41 -16.99
N ILE A 38 -6.13 32.68 -18.04
CA ILE A 38 -5.91 33.15 -19.42
C ILE A 38 -4.48 33.68 -19.61
N VAL A 39 -3.49 32.78 -19.74
CA VAL A 39 -2.46 32.74 -20.81
C VAL A 39 -1.58 31.51 -20.51
N CYS A 40 -2.09 30.31 -20.76
CA CYS A 40 -1.24 29.10 -20.80
C CYS A 40 -1.70 28.10 -21.87
N PHE A 41 -2.45 28.58 -22.88
CA PHE A 41 -3.09 27.73 -23.90
C PHE A 41 -2.46 27.81 -25.30
N VAL A 42 -1.29 28.39 -25.48
CA VAL A 42 -0.69 28.49 -26.83
C VAL A 42 0.81 28.28 -26.76
N LEU A 43 1.26 27.02 -26.79
CA LEU A 43 2.61 26.61 -27.24
C LEU A 43 2.71 25.07 -27.42
N VAL A 44 1.63 24.43 -27.90
CA VAL A 44 1.63 23.03 -28.38
C VAL A 44 1.20 23.04 -29.85
N GLN A 45 2.04 23.58 -30.73
CA GLN A 45 1.97 23.32 -32.16
C GLN A 45 3.17 23.95 -32.84
N HIS A 46 4.24 23.17 -33.05
CA HIS A 46 5.18 23.18 -34.18
C HIS A 46 6.51 22.50 -33.81
N CYS A 47 6.53 21.17 -33.79
CA CYS A 47 7.75 20.41 -34.06
C CYS A 47 7.37 19.01 -34.55
N GLY A 48 6.87 18.96 -35.77
CA GLY A 48 7.13 17.81 -36.64
C GLY A 48 8.43 18.08 -37.37
N LEU A 49 9.28 17.05 -37.47
CA LEU A 49 9.97 16.60 -38.69
C LEU A 49 11.34 15.94 -38.39
N LEU A 50 11.44 14.70 -38.91
CA LEU A 50 12.60 14.09 -39.59
C LEU A 50 13.78 13.62 -38.74
N PHE A 51 13.86 12.31 -38.53
CA PHE A 51 15.14 11.60 -38.61
C PHE A 51 14.98 10.31 -39.42
N SER A 52 15.41 10.42 -40.68
CA SER A 52 15.63 9.34 -41.62
C SER A 52 16.84 8.52 -41.19
N GLY A 53 16.76 7.19 -41.31
CA GLY A 53 17.84 6.28 -40.95
C GLY A 53 19.01 6.23 -41.94
N VAL A 54 20.14 5.72 -41.46
CA VAL A 54 21.10 4.90 -42.22
C VAL A 54 21.67 3.87 -41.24
N GLY A 55 21.49 2.59 -41.57
CA GLY A 55 22.01 1.46 -40.83
C GLY A 55 23.50 1.23 -41.08
N SER A 56 24.15 0.57 -40.12
CA SER A 56 25.35 -0.27 -40.28
C SER A 56 25.65 -0.92 -38.92
N ALA A 57 25.10 -2.11 -38.68
CA ALA A 57 25.47 -2.94 -37.53
C ALA A 57 26.47 -4.02 -37.99
N PRO A 58 27.67 -4.12 -37.41
CA PRO A 58 28.56 -5.23 -37.71
C PRO A 58 28.21 -6.47 -36.87
N SER A 59 28.28 -7.60 -37.56
CA SER A 59 28.13 -8.97 -37.08
C SER A 59 29.00 -9.28 -35.86
N LEU A 60 28.37 -9.71 -34.77
CA LEU A 60 29.04 -10.41 -33.68
C LEU A 60 28.72 -11.90 -33.75
N ARG A 61 29.80 -12.67 -33.89
CA ARG A 61 29.87 -14.12 -34.01
C ARG A 61 29.19 -14.83 -32.84
N GLN A 62 28.36 -15.80 -33.15
CA GLN A 62 27.89 -16.84 -32.22
C GLN A 62 29.03 -17.81 -31.90
N ALA A 63 29.28 -18.02 -30.61
CA ALA A 63 30.11 -19.12 -30.11
C ALA A 63 29.20 -20.31 -29.72
N PRO A 64 29.55 -21.57 -30.05
CA PRO A 64 28.76 -22.73 -29.67
C PRO A 64 29.19 -23.27 -28.29
N GLY A 65 28.20 -23.71 -27.52
CA GLY A 65 28.32 -24.88 -26.66
C GLY A 65 28.85 -24.68 -25.24
N ARG A 66 27.94 -24.49 -24.28
CA ARG A 66 27.98 -25.27 -23.03
C ARG A 66 26.57 -25.74 -22.69
N ARG A 67 26.42 -27.07 -22.70
CA ARG A 67 25.28 -27.81 -22.15
C ARG A 67 25.18 -27.50 -20.66
N GLY A 68 24.31 -26.56 -20.32
CA GLY A 68 23.87 -26.29 -18.96
C GLY A 68 22.62 -27.11 -18.68
N LEU A 69 22.74 -28.01 -17.70
CA LEU A 69 21.71 -28.78 -17.03
C LEU A 69 20.39 -28.00 -16.92
N THR A 70 19.35 -28.44 -17.62
CA THR A 70 17.99 -27.93 -17.41
C THR A 70 17.53 -28.41 -16.04
N VAL A 71 17.72 -27.59 -15.02
CA VAL A 71 16.89 -27.68 -13.82
C VAL A 71 15.47 -27.38 -14.31
N ARG A 72 14.67 -28.44 -14.45
CA ARG A 72 13.23 -28.32 -14.48
C ARG A 72 12.82 -27.78 -13.13
N TYR A 73 12.82 -26.46 -12.99
CA TYR A 73 11.90 -25.82 -12.06
C TYR A 73 10.54 -26.35 -12.46
N ALA A 74 9.83 -26.97 -11.52
CA ALA A 74 8.42 -27.24 -11.67
C ALA A 74 7.78 -25.88 -11.98
N GLU A 75 7.46 -25.67 -13.26
CA GLU A 75 6.70 -24.52 -13.72
C GLU A 75 5.27 -24.73 -13.25
N GLU A 76 5.01 -24.45 -11.97
CA GLU A 76 3.67 -24.10 -11.56
C GLU A 76 3.38 -22.76 -12.23
N SER A 77 2.71 -22.87 -13.38
CA SER A 77 2.47 -21.75 -14.29
C SER A 77 1.73 -20.67 -13.52
N PRO A 78 2.31 -19.47 -13.30
CA PRO A 78 1.51 -18.35 -12.86
C PRO A 78 0.68 -17.95 -14.08
N SER A 79 -0.55 -18.46 -14.14
CA SER A 79 -1.59 -17.90 -14.99
C SER A 79 -1.54 -16.38 -14.78
N SER A 80 -1.26 -15.65 -15.87
CA SER A 80 -1.33 -14.19 -16.03
C SER A 80 -1.51 -13.39 -14.74
N GLY A 81 -0.52 -12.57 -14.37
CA GLY A 81 -0.52 -11.73 -13.17
C GLY A 81 -1.64 -10.68 -13.03
N SER A 82 -2.73 -10.80 -13.80
CA SER A 82 -3.97 -10.04 -13.70
C SER A 82 -4.90 -10.51 -12.58
N ASP A 83 -4.76 -11.73 -12.05
CA ASP A 83 -5.77 -12.35 -11.18
C ASP A 83 -5.36 -12.40 -9.70
N ARG A 84 -4.32 -11.65 -9.32
CA ARG A 84 -3.83 -11.57 -7.93
C ARG A 84 -3.56 -10.13 -7.54
N VAL A 85 -3.81 -9.82 -6.27
CA VAL A 85 -3.47 -8.55 -5.60
C VAL A 85 -2.25 -8.79 -4.72
N GLN A 86 -1.35 -7.82 -4.65
CA GLN A 86 -0.28 -7.83 -3.65
C GLN A 86 -0.80 -7.28 -2.32
N LEU A 87 -0.98 -8.13 -1.31
CA LEU A 87 -1.38 -7.74 0.03
C LEU A 87 -0.14 -7.39 0.86
N LYS A 88 -0.16 -6.21 1.49
CA LYS A 88 0.83 -5.76 2.47
C LYS A 88 0.10 -5.32 3.73
N VAL A 89 0.31 -6.01 4.84
CA VAL A 89 -0.14 -5.59 6.17
C VAL A 89 1.05 -5.01 6.91
N LEU A 90 0.92 -3.82 7.48
CA LEU A 90 1.99 -3.09 8.15
C LEU A 90 1.50 -2.61 9.52
N SER A 91 2.30 -2.86 10.55
CA SER A 91 2.16 -2.30 11.91
C SER A 91 3.35 -1.36 12.19
N PRO A 92 3.20 -0.35 13.08
CA PRO A 92 4.29 0.50 13.55
C PRO A 92 5.50 -0.29 14.09
N GLU A 93 5.28 -1.48 14.65
CA GLU A 93 6.31 -2.37 15.20
C GLU A 93 7.14 -3.08 14.11
N GLY A 94 6.83 -2.85 12.82
CA GLY A 94 7.61 -3.38 11.69
C GLY A 94 7.30 -4.84 11.31
N LEU A 95 6.42 -5.51 12.06
CA LEU A 95 5.86 -6.80 11.65
C LEU A 95 4.92 -6.56 10.48
N GLY A 96 5.23 -7.14 9.32
CA GLY A 96 4.40 -7.01 8.14
C GLY A 96 4.23 -8.32 7.37
N VAL A 97 3.01 -8.58 6.91
CA VAL A 97 2.67 -9.72 6.06
C VAL A 97 2.65 -9.24 4.62
N THR A 98 3.51 -9.80 3.76
CA THR A 98 3.49 -9.51 2.32
C THR A 98 3.21 -10.79 1.57
N GLU A 99 2.04 -10.90 0.96
CA GLU A 99 1.60 -12.10 0.24
C GLU A 99 0.85 -11.74 -1.05
N ALA A 100 1.05 -12.53 -2.11
CA ALA A 100 0.22 -12.45 -3.30
C ALA A 100 -1.07 -13.25 -3.08
N VAL A 101 -2.22 -12.58 -3.11
CA VAL A 101 -3.54 -13.15 -2.76
C VAL A 101 -4.52 -12.93 -3.90
N SER A 102 -5.52 -13.81 -4.03
CA SER A 102 -6.54 -13.66 -5.10
C SER A 102 -7.69 -12.76 -4.68
N GLU A 103 -8.07 -12.83 -3.41
CA GLU A 103 -9.22 -12.11 -2.84
C GLU A 103 -8.94 -11.76 -1.38
N VAL A 104 -9.39 -10.58 -0.96
CA VAL A 104 -9.29 -10.11 0.42
C VAL A 104 -10.64 -9.56 0.87
N VAL A 105 -11.11 -10.00 2.03
CA VAL A 105 -12.30 -9.49 2.70
C VAL A 105 -11.87 -8.69 3.92
N LEU A 106 -12.20 -7.41 3.91
CA LEU A 106 -11.82 -6.40 4.90
C LEU A 106 -13.03 -6.01 5.75
N PRO A 107 -12.87 -5.83 7.08
CA PRO A 107 -13.86 -5.15 7.91
C PRO A 107 -13.71 -3.63 7.75
N SER A 108 -14.45 -3.01 6.85
CA SER A 108 -14.50 -1.55 6.72
C SER A 108 -15.45 -0.93 7.76
N ALA A 109 -15.27 0.35 8.06
CA ALA A 109 -16.20 1.10 8.90
C ALA A 109 -17.64 1.12 8.35
N SER A 110 -17.80 0.90 7.04
CA SER A 110 -19.09 0.82 6.34
C SER A 110 -19.66 -0.59 6.22
N GLY A 111 -18.95 -1.64 6.67
CA GLY A 111 -19.39 -3.03 6.55
C GLY A 111 -18.27 -3.99 6.14
N GLN A 112 -18.62 -5.07 5.44
CA GLN A 112 -17.62 -5.97 4.86
C GLN A 112 -17.32 -5.55 3.42
N LEU A 113 -16.05 -5.49 3.06
CA LEU A 113 -15.59 -5.08 1.73
C LEU A 113 -14.68 -6.15 1.14
N GLY A 114 -15.00 -6.59 -0.08
CA GLY A 114 -14.17 -7.53 -0.86
C GLY A 114 -13.30 -6.80 -1.87
N VAL A 115 -12.00 -7.07 -1.86
CA VAL A 115 -11.02 -6.57 -2.84
C VAL A 115 -10.52 -7.76 -3.67
N LEU A 116 -10.75 -7.69 -4.97
CA LEU A 116 -10.24 -8.65 -5.97
C LEU A 116 -9.12 -8.00 -6.79
N ALA A 117 -8.54 -8.78 -7.70
CA ALA A 117 -7.53 -8.28 -8.63
C ALA A 117 -8.06 -7.14 -9.51
N ASN A 118 -7.19 -6.15 -9.78
CA ASN A 118 -7.50 -4.95 -10.56
C ASN A 118 -8.69 -4.13 -10.04
N HIS A 119 -8.92 -4.13 -8.71
CA HIS A 119 -9.90 -3.25 -8.10
C HIS A 119 -9.54 -1.77 -8.33
N ALA A 120 -10.56 -0.92 -8.48
CA ALA A 120 -10.36 0.52 -8.63
C ALA A 120 -9.61 1.11 -7.42
N PRO A 121 -8.74 2.12 -7.62
CA PRO A 121 -8.05 2.78 -6.51
C PRO A 121 -9.03 3.33 -5.47
N MET A 122 -8.78 3.03 -4.21
CA MET A 122 -9.70 3.36 -3.11
C MET A 122 -8.94 3.41 -1.78
N MET A 123 -9.41 4.25 -0.87
CA MET A 123 -8.94 4.29 0.51
C MET A 123 -10.14 4.15 1.46
N THR A 124 -10.00 3.34 2.51
CA THR A 124 -11.08 3.07 3.46
C THR A 124 -10.55 2.88 4.88
N ALA A 125 -11.35 3.27 5.87
CA ALA A 125 -11.06 3.01 7.27
C ALA A 125 -11.51 1.59 7.65
N LEU A 126 -10.69 0.90 8.44
CA LEU A 126 -10.97 -0.44 8.96
C LEU A 126 -11.45 -0.35 10.41
N ASP A 127 -12.52 -1.09 10.73
CA ASP A 127 -12.94 -1.32 12.13
C ASP A 127 -12.23 -2.55 12.69
N ILE A 128 -12.35 -2.76 14.00
CA ILE A 128 -11.84 -3.94 14.70
C ILE A 128 -12.62 -5.17 14.23
N GLY A 129 -11.92 -6.18 13.73
CA GLY A 129 -12.57 -7.37 13.20
C GLY A 129 -11.62 -8.40 12.60
N VAL A 130 -12.21 -9.37 11.91
CA VAL A 130 -11.47 -10.43 11.23
C VAL A 130 -11.37 -10.12 9.74
N LEU A 131 -10.14 -9.88 9.29
CA LEU A 131 -9.77 -9.84 7.88
C LEU A 131 -9.57 -11.27 7.39
N ARG A 132 -9.98 -11.57 6.16
CA ARG A 132 -9.73 -12.88 5.54
C ARG A 132 -9.12 -12.67 4.18
N TYR A 133 -8.05 -13.40 3.87
CA TYR A 133 -7.45 -13.38 2.54
C TYR A 133 -7.31 -14.78 1.99
N LYS A 134 -7.44 -14.90 0.67
CA LYS A 134 -7.35 -16.17 -0.04
C LYS A 134 -5.99 -16.31 -0.69
N GLN A 135 -5.18 -17.23 -0.17
CA GLN A 135 -3.87 -17.57 -0.71
C GLN A 135 -3.92 -18.99 -1.28
N ALA A 136 -3.63 -19.14 -2.57
CA ALA A 136 -3.58 -20.44 -3.26
C ALA A 136 -4.83 -21.31 -3.01
N GLY A 137 -6.02 -20.70 -3.03
CA GLY A 137 -7.29 -21.39 -2.80
C GLY A 137 -7.73 -21.49 -1.33
N THR A 138 -6.82 -21.30 -0.37
CA THR A 138 -7.12 -21.45 1.06
C THR A 138 -7.40 -20.10 1.70
N TRP A 139 -8.48 -20.02 2.50
CA TRP A 139 -8.82 -18.85 3.30
C TRP A 139 -8.01 -18.83 4.60
N LYS A 140 -7.29 -17.73 4.82
CA LYS A 140 -6.55 -17.47 6.04
C LYS A 140 -7.18 -16.29 6.78
N PRO A 141 -7.62 -16.47 8.04
CA PRO A 141 -8.09 -15.36 8.86
C PRO A 141 -6.91 -14.61 9.49
N LEU A 142 -7.09 -13.31 9.68
CA LEU A 142 -6.16 -12.40 10.34
C LEU A 142 -6.99 -11.43 11.18
N VAL A 143 -6.68 -11.32 12.47
CA VAL A 143 -7.34 -10.35 13.33
C VAL A 143 -6.68 -8.99 13.15
N VAL A 144 -7.48 -7.95 12.93
CA VAL A 144 -6.99 -6.57 12.80
C VAL A 144 -7.64 -5.67 13.86
N MET A 145 -6.83 -4.85 14.52
CA MET A 145 -7.25 -3.92 15.57
C MET A 145 -7.58 -2.53 15.03
N GLY A 146 -8.26 -2.48 13.88
CA GLY A 146 -8.58 -1.25 13.16
C GLY A 146 -7.37 -0.63 12.44
N GLY A 147 -7.64 0.36 11.61
CA GLY A 147 -6.61 1.03 10.80
C GLY A 147 -7.14 1.59 9.48
N PHE A 148 -6.31 1.54 8.45
CA PHE A 148 -6.64 2.02 7.10
C PHE A 148 -6.20 1.01 6.04
N ALA A 149 -7.01 0.87 5.01
CA ALA A 149 -6.66 0.13 3.81
C ALA A 149 -6.64 1.06 2.60
N SER A 150 -5.60 0.92 1.78
CA SER A 150 -5.45 1.65 0.52
C SER A 150 -5.17 0.65 -0.59
N VAL A 151 -5.93 0.77 -1.68
CA VAL A 151 -5.75 0.00 -2.91
C VAL A 151 -5.22 0.97 -3.96
N ASP A 152 -4.04 0.67 -4.50
CA ASP A 152 -3.46 1.39 -5.62
C ASP A 152 -2.68 0.44 -6.52
N SER A 153 -2.77 0.59 -7.84
CA SER A 153 -1.94 -0.16 -8.80
C SER A 153 -1.89 -1.67 -8.55
N ASN A 154 -3.04 -2.29 -8.22
CA ASN A 154 -3.17 -3.71 -7.86
C ASN A 154 -2.36 -4.15 -6.61
N GLN A 155 -2.08 -3.20 -5.73
CA GLN A 155 -1.46 -3.39 -4.42
C GLN A 155 -2.43 -2.92 -3.34
N LEU A 156 -2.72 -3.82 -2.39
CA LEU A 156 -3.52 -3.52 -1.21
C LEU A 156 -2.56 -3.34 -0.02
N SER A 157 -2.46 -2.12 0.46
CA SER A 157 -1.68 -1.75 1.64
C SER A 157 -2.61 -1.50 2.82
N ILE A 158 -2.39 -2.24 3.90
CA ILE A 158 -3.17 -2.20 5.13
C ILE A 158 -2.26 -1.72 6.25
N LEU A 159 -2.58 -0.54 6.78
CA LEU A 159 -1.90 0.07 7.91
C LEU A 159 -2.77 -0.15 9.14
N VAL A 160 -2.29 -0.96 10.08
CA VAL A 160 -3.03 -1.32 11.30
C VAL A 160 -2.22 -0.95 12.52
N ASN A 161 -2.91 -0.72 13.64
CA ASN A 161 -2.23 -0.54 14.93
C ASN A 161 -1.55 -1.86 15.31
N ASP A 162 -2.37 -2.92 15.43
CA ASP A 162 -1.94 -4.27 15.78
C ASP A 162 -2.72 -5.30 14.94
N PHE A 163 -2.09 -6.46 14.73
CA PHE A 163 -2.73 -7.62 14.13
C PHE A 163 -2.23 -8.91 14.77
N GLU A 164 -3.08 -9.94 14.78
CA GLU A 164 -2.79 -11.26 15.35
C GLU A 164 -3.14 -12.32 14.30
N LYS A 165 -2.26 -13.31 14.13
CA LYS A 165 -2.54 -14.48 13.30
C LYS A 165 -3.35 -15.49 14.11
N VAL A 166 -4.16 -16.28 13.42
CA VAL A 166 -5.02 -17.29 14.07
C VAL A 166 -4.20 -18.35 14.81
N GLU A 167 -2.98 -18.63 14.33
CA GLU A 167 -2.06 -19.58 14.95
C GLU A 167 -1.63 -19.15 16.37
N ASP A 168 -1.65 -17.85 16.65
CA ASP A 168 -1.26 -17.29 17.94
C ASP A 168 -2.44 -17.17 18.93
N ILE A 169 -3.66 -17.46 18.49
CA ILE A 169 -4.90 -17.23 19.26
C ILE A 169 -5.43 -18.55 19.82
N ASP A 170 -5.48 -18.64 21.16
CA ASP A 170 -6.18 -19.70 21.86
C ASP A 170 -7.67 -19.36 22.05
N LEU A 171 -8.53 -20.35 21.81
CA LEU A 171 -9.98 -20.22 21.89
C LEU A 171 -10.45 -20.07 23.35
N GLU A 172 -9.82 -20.75 24.30
CA GLU A 172 -10.20 -20.62 25.72
C GLU A 172 -9.80 -19.25 26.28
N ALA A 173 -8.58 -18.80 25.97
CA ALA A 173 -8.13 -17.45 26.30
C ALA A 173 -9.06 -16.37 25.70
N ALA A 174 -9.39 -16.47 24.41
CA ALA A 174 -10.26 -15.50 23.74
C ALA A 174 -11.67 -15.42 24.36
N LYS A 175 -12.23 -16.55 24.85
CA LYS A 175 -13.52 -16.56 25.55
C LYS A 175 -13.44 -15.87 26.91
N LYS A 176 -12.39 -16.12 27.68
CA LYS A 176 -12.16 -15.46 28.97
C LYS A 176 -11.98 -13.94 28.79
N ASP A 177 -11.26 -13.53 27.76
CA ASP A 177 -11.11 -12.12 27.39
C ASP A 177 -12.48 -11.48 27.06
N MET A 178 -13.35 -12.20 26.36
CA MET A 178 -14.69 -11.71 26.06
C MET A 178 -15.54 -11.51 27.32
N GLU A 179 -15.55 -12.49 28.23
CA GLU A 179 -16.30 -12.43 29.49
C GLU A 179 -15.82 -11.25 30.36
N THR A 180 -14.50 -11.10 30.51
CA THR A 180 -13.91 -9.99 31.29
C THR A 180 -14.19 -8.62 30.66
N ALA A 181 -14.14 -8.52 29.32
CA ALA A 181 -14.49 -7.30 28.60
C ALA A 181 -15.97 -6.94 28.78
N THR A 182 -16.89 -7.92 28.71
CA THR A 182 -18.32 -7.67 28.95
C THR A 182 -18.61 -7.24 30.38
N ALA A 183 -17.98 -7.88 31.38
CA ALA A 183 -18.11 -7.48 32.78
C ALA A 183 -17.58 -6.06 33.04
N SER A 184 -16.53 -5.65 32.30
CA SER A 184 -15.98 -4.29 32.39
C SER A 184 -16.92 -3.25 31.76
N LEU A 185 -17.65 -3.62 30.71
CA LEU A 185 -18.65 -2.76 30.06
C LEU A 185 -19.85 -2.50 30.98
N GLU A 186 -20.30 -3.51 31.71
CA GLU A 186 -21.40 -3.39 32.67
C GLU A 186 -21.05 -2.50 33.86
N LYS A 187 -19.79 -2.53 34.33
CA LYS A 187 -19.29 -1.72 35.44
C LYS A 187 -18.93 -0.28 35.06
N ALA A 188 -18.93 0.05 33.77
CA ALA A 188 -18.47 1.35 33.30
C ALA A 188 -19.55 2.43 33.46
N ASP A 189 -19.37 3.35 34.40
CA ASP A 189 -20.33 4.44 34.65
C ASP A 189 -20.08 5.68 33.76
N SER A 190 -18.81 6.00 33.50
CA SER A 190 -18.43 7.21 32.74
C SER A 190 -18.51 7.01 31.23
N LYS A 191 -18.78 8.07 30.47
CA LYS A 191 -18.80 8.03 28.99
C LYS A 191 -17.49 7.51 28.41
N LYS A 192 -16.34 7.94 28.96
CA LYS A 192 -15.01 7.49 28.53
C LYS A 192 -14.82 6.00 28.80
N ALA A 193 -15.10 5.55 30.02
CA ALA A 193 -14.99 4.13 30.38
C ALA A 193 -15.88 3.23 29.51
N LYS A 194 -17.08 3.69 29.15
CA LYS A 194 -17.97 2.95 28.24
C LYS A 194 -17.39 2.80 26.84
N LEU A 195 -16.73 3.82 26.31
CA LEU A 195 -16.07 3.75 25.00
C LEU A 195 -14.91 2.75 25.02
N ASP A 196 -14.05 2.84 26.04
CA ASP A 196 -12.89 1.96 26.20
C ASP A 196 -13.34 0.50 26.37
N ALA A 197 -14.39 0.26 27.17
CA ALA A 197 -14.97 -1.06 27.35
C ALA A 197 -15.66 -1.59 26.09
N THR A 198 -16.31 -0.72 25.30
CA THR A 198 -16.90 -1.12 24.00
C THR A 198 -15.79 -1.55 23.03
N GLN A 199 -14.66 -0.84 23.02
CA GLN A 199 -13.51 -1.23 22.21
C GLN A 199 -12.93 -2.57 22.67
N SER A 200 -12.74 -2.80 23.96
CA SER A 200 -12.23 -4.10 24.45
C SER A 200 -13.16 -5.26 24.11
N VAL A 201 -14.47 -5.07 24.19
CA VAL A 201 -15.46 -6.07 23.75
C VAL A 201 -15.34 -6.35 22.25
N LYS A 202 -15.20 -5.32 21.40
CA LYS A 202 -14.97 -5.51 19.96
C LYS A 202 -13.71 -6.32 19.68
N LYS A 203 -12.60 -6.04 20.39
CA LYS A 203 -11.33 -6.77 20.24
C LYS A 203 -11.48 -8.24 20.63
N ALA A 204 -12.08 -8.51 21.79
CA ALA A 204 -12.30 -9.88 22.26
C ALA A 204 -13.24 -10.66 21.33
N ALA A 205 -14.32 -10.03 20.85
CA ALA A 205 -15.22 -10.63 19.88
C ALA A 205 -14.50 -11.01 18.58
N ALA A 206 -13.62 -10.14 18.07
CA ALA A 206 -12.82 -10.44 16.88
C ALA A 206 -11.88 -11.64 17.08
N ARG A 207 -11.23 -11.74 18.25
CA ARG A 207 -10.38 -12.90 18.60
C ARG A 207 -11.19 -14.21 18.64
N VAL A 208 -12.35 -14.21 19.29
CA VAL A 208 -13.24 -15.38 19.34
C VAL A 208 -13.68 -15.79 17.94
N GLN A 209 -14.09 -14.84 17.10
CA GLN A 209 -14.46 -15.11 15.72
C GLN A 209 -13.32 -15.74 14.91
N ALA A 210 -12.09 -15.21 15.05
CA ALA A 210 -10.93 -15.76 14.36
C ALA A 210 -10.58 -17.19 14.82
N ALA A 211 -10.63 -17.46 16.13
CA ALA A 211 -10.40 -18.79 16.69
C ALA A 211 -11.42 -19.82 16.17
N MET A 212 -12.68 -19.42 16.00
CA MET A 212 -13.72 -20.29 15.40
C MET A 212 -13.37 -20.70 13.96
N PHE A 213 -12.80 -19.80 13.15
CA PHE A 213 -12.37 -20.13 11.79
C PHE A 213 -11.18 -21.10 11.76
N GLY A 214 -10.26 -21.03 12.73
CA GLY A 214 -9.10 -21.93 12.82
C GLY A 214 -9.47 -23.37 13.22
N SER A 215 -10.51 -23.55 14.02
CA SER A 215 -10.92 -24.86 14.57
C SER A 215 -11.54 -25.83 13.55
N LYS A 216 -12.00 -25.35 12.38
CA LYS A 216 -12.80 -26.13 11.43
C LYS A 216 -11.97 -26.94 10.41
N LYS A 217 -10.78 -27.38 10.81
CA LYS A 217 -9.81 -28.04 9.92
C LYS A 217 -10.11 -29.53 9.72
#